data_AF-A0A5B2XTK0-F1
#
_entry.id   AF-A0A5B2XTK0-F1
#
_cell.length_a   1.000
_cell.length_b   1.000
_cell.length_c   1.000
_cell.angle_alpha   90.00
_cell.angle_beta   90.00
_cell.angle_gamma   90.00
#
_symmetry.space_group_name_H-M   'P 1'
#
loop_
_entity.id
_entity.type
_entity.pdbx_description
1 polymer ?
#
loop_
_entity_poly.entity_id
_entity_poly.type
_entity_poly.pdbx_seq_one_letter_code
_entity_poly.pdbx_strand_id
1 'polypeptide(L)'
;MNRAGDLVDDHQLDDHPDLNDADWMRKSERRAKADVRKLRRRARRRQHRGKLVSVAALAVIALLIYGLYRAGKLDDALGRTPLAGGTTTATTATPTTTQTSMVESFHVDLTQPFTATPAAGWSDGEAGIVAPAAVAVGDYPAEKVAAVLDRTRQALIAGRLYPRMLNQRDPEPFLALFSQHAQEYLRPLLAGDGASNFTTRLAEGFHLLPVAPKVSGTMSASVGEQGELVVHTNYVFAYAFATDHPERLTGAMDLVAIERADVDFRWYEGARWRPEDRGLTTGNAQSYAYSMACEAHKKGFLAPTYSERNWNGGRASHDSAYYFDPSKPISDENGCEK
;
A
#
# COMPACT_ATOMS: atom_id res chain seq x y z
N MET A 1 8.77 -47.72 -45.22
CA MET A 1 7.32 -47.59 -45.44
C MET A 1 6.60 -47.59 -44.10
N ASN A 2 6.10 -46.40 -43.77
CA ASN A 2 5.01 -45.97 -42.87
C ASN A 2 4.52 -46.88 -41.73
N ARG A 3 4.57 -46.32 -40.51
CA ARG A 3 3.52 -46.47 -39.50
C ARG A 3 3.18 -45.08 -38.96
N ALA A 4 1.97 -44.60 -39.28
CA ALA A 4 1.43 -43.30 -38.91
C ALA A 4 0.92 -43.32 -37.45
N GLY A 5 1.04 -42.19 -36.78
CA GLY A 5 0.59 -41.96 -35.41
C GLY A 5 -0.85 -41.47 -35.32
N ASP A 6 -1.48 -41.75 -34.17
CA ASP A 6 -2.71 -41.10 -33.73
C ASP A 6 -2.37 -39.87 -32.90
N LEU A 7 -2.84 -38.71 -33.36
CA LEU A 7 -2.91 -37.45 -32.63
C LEU A 7 -4.18 -37.48 -31.78
N VAL A 8 -4.04 -37.31 -30.46
CA VAL A 8 -5.16 -37.03 -29.56
C VAL A 8 -5.52 -35.56 -29.74
N ASP A 9 -6.76 -35.31 -30.13
CA ASP A 9 -7.34 -34.00 -30.43
C ASP A 9 -7.69 -33.27 -29.12
N ASP A 10 -7.04 -32.12 -28.89
CA ASP A 10 -7.11 -31.31 -27.64
C ASP A 10 -8.41 -30.48 -27.54
N HIS A 11 -9.32 -30.60 -28.52
CA HIS A 11 -10.53 -29.80 -28.64
C HIS A 11 -11.78 -30.36 -27.93
N GLN A 12 -11.66 -31.46 -27.19
CA GLN A 12 -12.83 -32.16 -26.62
C GLN A 12 -13.09 -31.89 -25.12
N LEU A 13 -12.27 -31.08 -24.45
CA LEU A 13 -12.49 -30.72 -23.03
C LEU A 13 -13.32 -29.44 -22.83
N ASP A 14 -13.49 -28.63 -23.87
CA ASP A 14 -14.20 -27.33 -23.78
C ASP A 14 -15.70 -27.40 -24.08
N ASP A 15 -16.21 -28.55 -24.52
CA ASP A 15 -17.61 -28.69 -24.99
C ASP A 15 -18.45 -29.61 -24.08
N HIS A 16 -18.25 -29.49 -22.76
CA HIS A 16 -19.08 -30.20 -21.78
C HIS A 16 -20.35 -29.38 -21.48
N PRO A 17 -21.57 -29.92 -21.73
CA PRO A 17 -22.83 -29.17 -21.64
C PRO A 17 -23.15 -28.61 -20.24
N ASP A 18 -22.50 -29.12 -19.20
CA ASP A 18 -22.65 -28.67 -17.81
C ASP A 18 -21.93 -27.32 -17.52
N LEU A 19 -20.96 -26.91 -18.36
CA LEU A 19 -20.22 -25.64 -18.19
C LEU A 19 -20.90 -24.45 -18.88
N ASN A 20 -21.75 -24.71 -19.88
CA ASN A 20 -22.54 -23.70 -20.60
C ASN A 20 -23.96 -23.53 -20.05
N ASP A 21 -24.29 -24.15 -18.93
CA ASP A 21 -25.59 -23.96 -18.27
C ASP A 21 -25.67 -22.55 -17.66
N ALA A 22 -26.50 -21.71 -18.27
CA ALA A 22 -26.77 -20.34 -17.83
C ALA A 22 -27.24 -20.26 -16.35
N ASP A 23 -27.89 -21.31 -15.84
CA ASP A 23 -28.32 -21.36 -14.45
C ASP A 23 -27.17 -21.69 -13.49
N TRP A 24 -26.14 -22.42 -13.94
CA TRP A 24 -24.93 -22.66 -13.16
C TRP A 24 -24.09 -21.38 -13.03
N MET A 25 -23.88 -20.65 -14.13
CA MET A 25 -23.16 -19.37 -14.13
C MET A 25 -23.87 -18.32 -13.26
N ARG A 26 -25.21 -18.27 -13.31
CA ARG A 26 -26.00 -17.35 -12.49
C ARG A 26 -25.94 -17.73 -11.00
N LYS A 27 -25.81 -19.01 -10.66
CA LYS A 27 -25.61 -19.49 -9.28
C LYS A 27 -24.17 -19.25 -8.79
N SER A 28 -23.16 -19.42 -9.63
CA SER A 28 -21.75 -19.20 -9.28
C SER A 28 -21.47 -17.72 -9.02
N GLU A 29 -21.98 -16.81 -9.87
CA GLU A 29 -21.91 -15.37 -9.62
C GLU A 29 -22.59 -14.95 -8.31
N ARG A 30 -23.77 -15.53 -8.01
CA ARG A 30 -24.49 -15.24 -6.77
C ARG A 30 -23.70 -15.71 -5.54
N ARG A 31 -23.03 -16.87 -5.63
CA ARG A 31 -22.15 -17.39 -4.57
C ARG A 31 -20.90 -16.52 -4.40
N ALA A 32 -20.24 -16.14 -5.50
CA ALA A 32 -19.08 -15.24 -5.48
C ALA A 32 -19.41 -13.87 -4.87
N LYS A 33 -20.53 -13.24 -5.31
CA LYS A 33 -21.00 -11.96 -4.74
C LYS A 33 -21.40 -12.10 -3.26
N ALA A 34 -21.95 -13.24 -2.84
CA ALA A 34 -22.28 -13.49 -1.44
C ALA A 34 -21.03 -13.67 -0.56
N ASP A 35 -19.99 -14.33 -1.07
CA ASP A 35 -18.75 -14.56 -0.32
C ASP A 35 -17.88 -13.30 -0.22
N VAL A 36 -17.83 -12.46 -1.27
CA VAL A 36 -17.23 -11.11 -1.19
C VAL A 36 -17.94 -10.25 -0.14
N ARG A 37 -19.27 -10.30 -0.06
CA ARG A 37 -20.05 -9.59 0.98
C ARG A 37 -19.78 -10.13 2.39
N LYS A 38 -19.59 -11.45 2.55
CA LYS A 38 -19.22 -12.04 3.84
C LYS A 38 -17.81 -11.65 4.27
N LEU A 39 -16.85 -11.61 3.34
CA LEU A 39 -15.48 -11.16 3.59
C LEU A 39 -15.45 -9.68 4.01
N ARG A 40 -16.15 -8.79 3.29
CA ARG A 40 -16.30 -7.38 3.68
C ARG A 40 -16.95 -7.20 5.06
N ARG A 41 -17.98 -7.98 5.40
CA ARG A 41 -18.63 -7.93 6.72
C ARG A 41 -17.73 -8.45 7.85
N ARG A 42 -16.91 -9.48 7.60
CA ARG A 42 -15.94 -10.00 8.57
C ARG A 42 -14.78 -9.02 8.79
N ALA A 43 -14.30 -8.35 7.74
CA ALA A 43 -13.32 -7.27 7.83
C ALA A 43 -13.84 -6.09 8.69
N ARG A 44 -15.07 -5.60 8.42
CA ARG A 44 -15.71 -4.56 9.23
C ARG A 44 -15.87 -4.96 10.71
N ARG A 45 -16.25 -6.23 11.01
CA ARG A 45 -16.35 -6.71 12.40
C ARG A 45 -15.01 -6.77 13.14
N ARG A 46 -13.90 -7.06 12.45
CA ARG A 46 -12.55 -7.05 13.06
C ARG A 46 -12.03 -5.63 13.30
N GLN A 47 -12.41 -4.67 12.46
CA GLN A 47 -12.08 -3.24 12.62
C GLN A 47 -12.60 -2.64 13.94
N HIS A 48 -13.71 -3.15 14.47
CA HIS A 48 -14.23 -2.73 15.79
C HIS A 48 -13.50 -3.37 16.98
N ARG A 49 -12.85 -4.53 16.80
CA ARG A 49 -12.02 -5.17 17.84
C ARG A 49 -10.65 -4.51 17.97
N GLY A 50 -10.08 -3.99 16.88
CA GLY A 50 -8.84 -3.23 16.90
C GLY A 50 -8.90 -1.97 17.78
N LYS A 51 -10.05 -1.28 17.82
CA LYS A 51 -10.25 -0.08 18.65
C LYS A 51 -10.07 -0.34 20.15
N LEU A 52 -10.40 -1.53 20.64
CA LEU A 52 -10.22 -1.87 22.06
C LEU A 52 -8.74 -2.09 22.41
N VAL A 53 -7.95 -2.61 21.47
CA VAL A 53 -6.50 -2.80 21.63
C VAL A 53 -5.76 -1.45 21.51
N SER A 54 -6.20 -0.57 20.61
CA SER A 54 -5.64 0.79 20.46
C SER A 54 -5.88 1.67 21.70
N VAL A 55 -7.06 1.59 22.32
CA VAL A 55 -7.38 2.33 23.55
C VAL A 55 -6.52 1.85 24.72
N ALA A 56 -6.27 0.54 24.83
CA ALA A 56 -5.38 -0.01 25.85
C ALA A 56 -3.93 0.47 25.65
N ALA A 57 -3.43 0.50 24.41
CA ALA A 57 -2.09 1.00 24.11
C ALA A 57 -1.94 2.51 24.40
N LEU A 58 -2.95 3.32 24.06
CA LEU A 58 -2.96 4.75 24.36
C LEU A 58 -2.99 5.03 25.86
N ALA A 59 -3.70 4.21 26.65
CA ALA A 59 -3.72 4.33 28.11
C ALA A 59 -2.34 4.04 28.73
N VAL A 60 -1.61 3.05 28.21
CA VAL A 60 -0.24 2.75 28.67
C VAL A 60 0.73 3.89 28.33
N ILE A 61 0.63 4.46 27.13
CA ILE A 61 1.45 5.61 26.71
C ILE A 61 1.14 6.84 27.58
N ALA A 62 -0.14 7.11 27.85
CA ALA A 62 -0.54 8.22 28.72
C ALA A 62 -0.01 8.05 30.16
N LEU A 63 -0.02 6.84 30.69
CA LEU A 63 0.55 6.52 32.01
C LEU A 63 2.08 6.71 32.05
N LEU A 64 2.78 6.34 30.98
CA LEU A 64 4.23 6.56 30.86
C LEU A 64 4.58 8.05 30.79
N ILE A 65 3.84 8.83 29.99
CA ILE A 65 4.00 10.30 29.91
C ILE A 65 3.72 10.95 31.27
N TYR A 66 2.66 10.51 31.96
CA TYR A 66 2.32 11.02 33.29
C TYR A 66 3.40 10.68 34.34
N GLY A 67 3.98 9.47 34.27
CA GLY A 67 5.11 9.06 35.11
C GLY A 67 6.35 9.93 34.88
N LEU A 68 6.68 10.22 33.62
CA LEU A 68 7.80 11.10 33.25
C LEU A 68 7.59 12.56 33.69
N TYR A 69 6.34 13.06 33.60
CA TYR A 69 5.96 14.39 34.09
C TYR A 69 6.14 14.51 35.61
N ARG A 70 5.68 13.52 36.38
CA ARG A 70 5.84 13.50 37.85
C ARG A 70 7.30 13.41 38.29
N ALA A 71 8.17 12.85 37.46
CA ALA A 71 9.60 12.74 37.70
C ALA A 71 10.43 13.95 37.23
N GLY A 72 9.81 14.96 36.60
CA GLY A 72 10.51 16.17 36.13
C GLY A 72 11.49 15.95 34.97
N LYS A 73 11.37 14.85 34.22
CA LYS A 73 12.29 14.45 33.14
C LYS A 73 11.70 14.60 31.72
N LEU A 74 10.65 15.40 31.58
CA LEU A 74 9.93 15.54 30.31
C LEU A 74 10.78 16.27 29.25
N ASP A 75 11.60 17.25 29.66
CA ASP A 75 12.39 18.09 28.76
C ASP A 75 13.62 17.37 28.20
N ASP A 76 14.25 16.47 28.98
CA ASP A 76 15.35 15.60 28.52
C ASP A 76 14.87 14.55 27.52
N ALA A 77 13.65 14.04 27.66
CA ALA A 77 13.07 13.04 26.76
C ALA A 77 12.57 13.65 25.43
N LEU A 78 12.31 14.96 25.40
CA LEU A 78 11.82 15.68 24.22
C LEU A 78 12.93 16.48 23.50
N GLY A 79 14.18 16.40 23.95
CA GLY A 79 15.35 16.94 23.25
C GLY A 79 15.33 18.46 23.03
N ARG A 80 14.66 19.23 23.89
CA ARG A 80 14.57 20.69 23.73
C ARG A 80 15.67 21.41 24.50
N THR A 81 16.69 21.86 23.80
CA THR A 81 17.64 22.86 24.28
C THR A 81 17.00 24.26 24.21
N PRO A 82 17.03 25.09 25.28
CA PRO A 82 16.52 26.45 25.21
C PRO A 82 17.60 27.43 24.72
N LEU A 83 17.32 28.16 23.64
CA LEU A 83 18.06 29.37 23.27
C LEU A 83 17.33 30.58 23.86
N ALA A 84 18.00 31.27 24.79
CA ALA A 84 17.74 32.65 25.17
C ALA A 84 17.85 33.54 23.91
N GLY A 85 16.99 34.53 23.64
CA GLY A 85 16.65 35.69 24.46
C GLY A 85 17.04 36.95 23.65
N GLY A 86 16.07 37.79 23.28
CA GLY A 86 16.32 39.03 22.54
C GLY A 86 15.05 39.79 22.17
N THR A 87 14.79 40.88 22.88
CA THR A 87 13.54 41.64 22.96
C THR A 87 13.51 42.86 22.02
N THR A 88 12.35 43.12 21.40
CA THR A 88 11.73 44.41 20.96
C THR A 88 12.53 45.50 20.23
N THR A 89 11.99 45.95 19.09
CA THR A 89 11.35 47.30 18.99
C THR A 89 10.44 47.43 17.75
N ALA A 90 9.28 48.04 17.94
CA ALA A 90 8.37 48.53 16.90
C ALA A 90 8.87 49.86 16.32
N THR A 91 8.43 50.23 15.09
CA THR A 91 7.98 51.58 14.68
C THR A 91 7.83 51.71 13.14
N THR A 92 6.59 51.94 12.71
CA THR A 92 6.13 52.89 11.66
C THR A 92 6.10 52.58 10.16
N ALA A 93 4.89 52.83 9.64
CA ALA A 93 4.45 53.32 8.33
C ALA A 93 4.49 52.42 7.09
N THR A 94 3.27 52.05 6.69
CA THR A 94 2.81 51.72 5.34
C THR A 94 3.26 52.74 4.31
N PRO A 95 3.57 52.27 3.09
CA PRO A 95 2.89 52.84 1.93
C PRO A 95 2.12 51.77 1.17
N THR A 96 0.86 52.08 0.91
CA THR A 96 0.00 51.39 -0.06
C THR A 96 0.69 51.39 -1.41
N THR A 97 1.24 50.25 -1.78
CA THR A 97 1.62 49.95 -3.16
C THR A 97 0.70 48.83 -3.59
N THR A 98 -0.17 49.11 -4.54
CA THR A 98 -1.01 48.12 -5.22
C THR A 98 -0.09 47.08 -5.83
N GLN A 99 0.15 45.99 -5.10
CA GLN A 99 0.81 44.82 -5.64
C GLN A 99 -0.19 44.22 -6.63
N THR A 100 0.03 44.47 -7.92
CA THR A 100 -0.34 43.50 -8.93
C THR A 100 0.30 42.20 -8.50
N SER A 101 -0.45 41.32 -7.86
CA SER A 101 -0.05 39.94 -7.63
C SER A 101 0.22 39.34 -9.00
N MET A 102 1.46 39.39 -9.46
CA MET A 102 1.96 38.38 -10.37
C MET A 102 1.67 37.08 -9.64
N VAL A 103 0.74 36.29 -10.19
CA VAL A 103 0.54 34.91 -9.77
C VAL A 103 1.91 34.28 -9.86
N GLU A 104 2.56 34.07 -8.71
CA GLU A 104 3.83 33.38 -8.63
C GLU A 104 3.56 32.01 -9.26
N SER A 105 4.09 31.80 -10.46
CA SER A 105 3.92 30.56 -11.20
C SER A 105 4.48 29.46 -10.33
N PHE A 106 3.60 28.66 -9.73
CA PHE A 106 3.98 27.54 -8.89
C PHE A 106 4.76 26.55 -9.76
N HIS A 107 6.09 26.57 -9.64
CA HIS A 107 6.96 25.68 -10.38
C HIS A 107 7.31 24.49 -9.48
N VAL A 108 6.85 23.30 -9.86
CA VAL A 108 7.24 22.06 -9.18
C VAL A 108 8.69 21.73 -9.54
N ASP A 109 9.56 21.63 -8.54
CA ASP A 109 10.91 21.10 -8.73
C ASP A 109 10.83 19.57 -8.93
N LEU A 110 11.04 19.12 -10.16
CA LEU A 110 11.02 17.69 -10.52
C LEU A 110 12.17 16.90 -9.90
N THR A 111 13.22 17.56 -9.40
CA THR A 111 14.31 16.89 -8.67
C THR A 111 13.95 16.68 -7.19
N GLN A 112 12.97 17.42 -6.68
CA GLN A 112 12.43 17.30 -5.33
C GLN A 112 10.89 17.25 -5.33
N PRO A 113 10.28 16.24 -6.00
CA PRO A 113 8.85 16.25 -6.28
C PRO A 113 7.96 16.15 -5.02
N PHE A 114 8.53 15.73 -3.89
CA PHE A 114 7.80 15.51 -2.65
C PHE A 114 7.77 16.72 -1.70
N THR A 115 8.56 17.78 -1.93
CA THR A 115 8.76 18.89 -0.96
C THR A 115 7.47 19.57 -0.52
N ALA A 116 6.48 19.67 -1.40
CA ALA A 116 5.16 20.26 -1.11
C ALA A 116 4.06 19.20 -0.87
N THR A 117 4.43 18.02 -0.38
CA THR A 117 3.50 16.91 -0.09
C THR A 117 3.70 16.40 1.34
N PRO A 118 2.70 15.72 1.94
CA PRO A 118 2.87 15.09 3.25
C PRO A 118 3.99 14.02 3.30
N ALA A 119 4.45 13.53 2.15
CA ALA A 119 5.51 12.54 2.04
C ALA A 119 6.95 13.12 2.07
N ALA A 120 7.12 14.45 2.14
CA ALA A 120 8.42 15.11 2.07
C ALA A 120 9.45 14.54 3.08
N GLY A 121 9.00 14.25 4.30
CA GLY A 121 9.83 13.76 5.40
C GLY A 121 9.97 12.24 5.50
N TRP A 122 9.44 11.47 4.55
CA TRP A 122 9.48 10.01 4.61
C TRP A 122 10.82 9.46 4.08
N SER A 123 11.10 8.22 4.47
CA SER A 123 12.25 7.47 4.00
C SER A 123 12.14 7.13 2.52
N ASP A 124 13.28 7.05 1.85
CA ASP A 124 13.38 6.72 0.44
C ASP A 124 13.40 5.21 0.20
N GLY A 125 12.52 4.76 -0.71
CA GLY A 125 12.46 3.39 -1.23
C GLY A 125 12.48 2.33 -0.13
N GLU A 126 13.40 1.38 -0.28
CA GLU A 126 13.52 0.23 0.63
C GLU A 126 13.89 0.62 2.06
N ALA A 127 14.49 1.81 2.27
CA ALA A 127 14.87 2.29 3.60
C ALA A 127 13.63 2.64 4.46
N GLY A 128 12.46 2.85 3.84
CA GLY A 128 11.20 3.03 4.58
C GLY A 128 10.50 1.73 4.95
N ILE A 129 10.98 0.57 4.46
CA ILE A 129 10.45 -0.74 4.82
C ILE A 129 11.38 -1.35 5.87
N VAL A 130 11.18 -0.99 7.13
CA VAL A 130 12.01 -1.46 8.25
C VAL A 130 11.32 -2.62 8.95
N ALA A 131 12.01 -3.76 9.02
CA ALA A 131 11.57 -4.89 9.85
C ALA A 131 11.81 -4.56 11.33
N PRO A 132 10.84 -4.80 12.24
CA PRO A 132 11.03 -4.60 13.66
C PRO A 132 12.06 -5.61 14.21
N ALA A 133 12.61 -5.31 15.38
CA ALA A 133 13.43 -6.27 16.11
C ALA A 133 12.63 -7.55 16.37
N ALA A 134 13.17 -8.70 15.95
CA ALA A 134 12.49 -9.96 16.05
C ALA A 134 12.52 -10.49 17.49
N VAL A 135 11.35 -10.90 17.96
CA VAL A 135 11.15 -11.61 19.23
C VAL A 135 10.47 -12.94 18.95
N ALA A 136 10.52 -13.87 19.89
CA ALA A 136 9.76 -15.11 19.76
C ALA A 136 8.25 -14.81 19.75
N VAL A 137 7.51 -15.49 18.87
CA VAL A 137 6.07 -15.29 18.67
C VAL A 137 5.41 -16.66 18.64
N GLY A 138 4.63 -16.99 19.68
CA GLY A 138 4.10 -18.35 19.84
C GLY A 138 5.21 -19.39 19.90
N ASP A 139 5.10 -20.43 19.08
CA ASP A 139 6.09 -21.51 18.97
C ASP A 139 7.28 -21.16 18.05
N TYR A 140 7.28 -19.97 17.44
CA TYR A 140 8.35 -19.54 16.54
C TYR A 140 9.45 -18.82 17.32
N PRO A 141 10.71 -19.30 17.27
CA PRO A 141 11.84 -18.61 17.89
C PRO A 141 12.15 -17.30 17.17
N ALA A 142 12.82 -16.37 17.85
CA ALA A 142 13.12 -15.02 17.34
C ALA A 142 13.85 -15.05 15.98
N GLU A 143 14.79 -15.98 15.79
CA GLU A 143 15.52 -16.18 14.53
C GLU A 143 14.58 -16.50 13.36
N LYS A 144 13.57 -17.32 13.63
CA LYS A 144 12.57 -17.68 12.62
C LYS A 144 11.66 -16.49 12.30
N VAL A 145 11.24 -15.75 13.32
CA VAL A 145 10.45 -14.54 13.15
C VAL A 145 11.23 -13.50 12.34
N ALA A 146 12.53 -13.34 12.59
CA ALA A 146 13.40 -12.46 11.81
C ALA A 146 13.44 -12.85 10.32
N ALA A 147 13.61 -14.14 10.02
CA ALA A 147 13.64 -14.63 8.65
C ALA A 147 12.31 -14.39 7.90
N VAL A 148 11.17 -14.54 8.59
CA VAL A 148 9.85 -14.31 7.97
C VAL A 148 9.56 -12.82 7.80
N LEU A 149 9.98 -11.97 8.75
CA LEU A 149 9.91 -10.51 8.61
C LEU A 149 10.76 -10.04 7.42
N ASP A 150 11.98 -10.55 7.27
CA ASP A 150 12.84 -10.21 6.14
C ASP A 150 12.26 -10.71 4.81
N ARG A 151 11.73 -11.93 4.77
CA ARG A 151 11.03 -12.45 3.57
C ARG A 151 9.83 -11.59 3.20
N THR A 152 9.08 -11.09 4.19
CA THR A 152 7.94 -10.18 3.98
C THR A 152 8.41 -8.81 3.49
N ARG A 153 9.51 -8.27 4.04
CA ARG A 153 10.16 -7.05 3.55
C ARG A 153 10.54 -7.20 2.07
N GLN A 154 11.16 -8.31 1.68
CA GLN A 154 11.50 -8.59 0.29
C GLN A 154 10.25 -8.63 -0.60
N ALA A 155 9.13 -9.19 -0.11
CA ALA A 155 7.88 -9.25 -0.87
C ALA A 155 7.28 -7.85 -1.09
N LEU A 156 7.31 -6.98 -0.07
CA LEU A 156 6.88 -5.59 -0.21
C LEU A 156 7.76 -4.84 -1.22
N ILE A 157 9.09 -5.01 -1.17
CA ILE A 157 10.02 -4.40 -2.13
C ILE A 157 9.73 -4.89 -3.56
N ALA A 158 9.67 -6.20 -3.75
CA ALA A 158 9.41 -6.82 -5.05
C ALA A 158 8.06 -6.40 -5.63
N GLY A 159 7.02 -6.28 -4.79
CA GLY A 159 5.67 -5.93 -5.21
C GLY A 159 5.43 -4.43 -5.41
N ARG A 160 6.10 -3.56 -4.65
CA ARG A 160 5.77 -2.12 -4.59
C ARG A 160 6.86 -1.21 -5.14
N LEU A 161 8.12 -1.61 -5.09
CA LEU A 161 9.25 -0.72 -5.41
C LEU A 161 10.10 -1.22 -6.58
N TYR A 162 10.06 -2.51 -6.87
CA TYR A 162 11.02 -3.11 -7.80
C TYR A 162 10.71 -2.73 -9.26
N PRO A 163 11.71 -2.26 -10.04
CA PRO A 163 11.46 -1.76 -11.40
C PRO A 163 10.84 -2.77 -12.37
N ARG A 164 11.10 -4.07 -12.19
CA ARG A 164 10.45 -5.14 -13.00
C ARG A 164 8.95 -5.20 -12.74
N MET A 165 8.52 -5.04 -11.50
CA MET A 165 7.09 -4.99 -11.17
C MET A 165 6.47 -3.67 -11.65
N LEU A 166 7.08 -2.54 -11.27
CA LEU A 166 6.53 -1.21 -11.56
C LEU A 166 6.40 -0.96 -13.08
N ASN A 167 7.49 -1.13 -13.82
CA ASN A 167 7.56 -0.71 -15.22
C ASN A 167 7.25 -1.85 -16.19
N GLN A 168 7.77 -3.05 -15.91
CA GLN A 168 7.63 -4.20 -16.82
C GLN A 168 6.39 -5.05 -16.50
N ARG A 169 5.72 -4.77 -15.38
CA ARG A 169 4.53 -5.51 -14.91
C ARG A 169 4.80 -7.00 -14.74
N ASP A 170 6.06 -7.34 -14.45
CA ASP A 170 6.54 -8.70 -14.34
C ASP A 170 6.42 -9.19 -12.88
N PRO A 171 5.53 -10.16 -12.60
CA PRO A 171 5.27 -10.62 -11.25
C PRO A 171 6.26 -11.67 -10.75
N GLU A 172 7.15 -12.22 -11.59
CA GLU A 172 7.97 -13.37 -11.20
C GLU A 172 8.87 -13.12 -9.99
N PRO A 173 9.58 -11.98 -9.86
CA PRO A 173 10.40 -11.72 -8.68
C PRO A 173 9.59 -11.66 -7.38
N PHE A 174 8.34 -11.19 -7.46
CA PHE A 174 7.42 -11.17 -6.32
C PHE A 174 6.90 -12.58 -6.02
N LEU A 175 6.41 -13.30 -7.02
CA LEU A 175 5.85 -14.65 -6.87
C LEU A 175 6.88 -15.64 -6.32
N ALA A 176 8.14 -15.55 -6.73
CA ALA A 176 9.23 -16.41 -6.25
C ALA A 176 9.46 -16.35 -4.71
N LEU A 177 8.90 -15.35 -4.03
CA LEU A 177 9.00 -15.22 -2.58
C LEU A 177 7.98 -16.08 -1.82
N PHE A 178 6.95 -16.57 -2.50
CA PHE A 178 5.82 -17.29 -1.95
C PHE A 178 5.91 -18.81 -2.15
N SER A 179 5.11 -19.56 -1.39
CA SER A 179 4.95 -21.01 -1.56
C SER A 179 4.43 -21.34 -2.96
N GLN A 180 4.66 -22.58 -3.42
CA GLN A 180 4.25 -23.01 -4.76
C GLN A 180 2.75 -22.79 -4.99
N HIS A 181 1.92 -23.26 -4.06
CA HIS A 181 0.48 -23.09 -4.17
C HIS A 181 0.10 -21.60 -4.08
N ALA A 182 0.86 -20.79 -3.33
CA ALA A 182 0.62 -19.36 -3.30
C ALA A 182 0.90 -18.67 -4.64
N GLN A 183 1.93 -19.11 -5.37
CA GLN A 183 2.20 -18.63 -6.71
C GLN A 183 1.04 -18.93 -7.67
N GLU A 184 0.47 -20.13 -7.58
CA GLU A 184 -0.64 -20.58 -8.43
C GLU A 184 -1.89 -19.72 -8.26
N TYR A 185 -2.28 -19.35 -7.03
CA TYR A 185 -3.45 -18.50 -6.82
C TYR A 185 -3.17 -17.01 -7.03
N LEU A 186 -1.95 -16.51 -6.74
CA LEU A 186 -1.61 -15.10 -6.91
C LEU A 186 -1.51 -14.73 -8.38
N ARG A 187 -0.98 -15.61 -9.23
CA ARG A 187 -0.75 -15.35 -10.65
C ARG A 187 -1.99 -14.80 -11.40
N PRO A 188 -3.18 -15.43 -11.35
CA PRO A 188 -4.38 -14.87 -11.98
C PRO A 188 -4.85 -13.57 -11.30
N LEU A 189 -4.69 -13.42 -9.98
CA LEU A 189 -5.04 -12.17 -9.28
C LEU A 189 -4.18 -10.99 -9.73
N LEU A 190 -2.89 -11.22 -9.92
CA LEU A 190 -1.93 -10.21 -10.39
C LEU A 190 -2.12 -9.85 -11.88
N ALA A 191 -2.77 -10.71 -12.66
CA ALA A 191 -3.16 -10.39 -14.03
C ALA A 191 -4.41 -9.50 -14.12
N GLY A 192 -5.25 -9.49 -13.07
CA GLY A 192 -6.50 -8.74 -13.01
C GLY A 192 -6.41 -7.38 -12.32
N ASP A 193 -7.57 -6.88 -11.90
CA ASP A 193 -7.75 -5.65 -11.11
C ASP A 193 -7.31 -5.82 -9.65
N GLY A 194 -7.42 -7.04 -9.11
CA GLY A 194 -7.00 -7.40 -7.75
C GLY A 194 -5.51 -7.23 -7.46
N ALA A 195 -4.68 -6.99 -8.50
CA ALA A 195 -3.24 -6.82 -8.39
C ALA A 195 -2.84 -5.68 -7.44
N SER A 196 -3.61 -4.59 -7.37
CA SER A 196 -3.32 -3.41 -6.54
C SER A 196 -3.23 -3.74 -5.04
N ASN A 197 -3.94 -4.78 -4.60
CA ASN A 197 -3.93 -5.21 -3.20
C ASN A 197 -2.53 -5.67 -2.74
N PHE A 198 -1.72 -6.20 -3.66
CA PHE A 198 -0.40 -6.78 -3.34
C PHE A 198 0.76 -6.08 -4.02
N THR A 199 0.52 -5.51 -5.20
CA THR A 199 1.56 -5.00 -6.09
C THR A 199 1.17 -3.65 -6.67
N THR A 200 2.17 -2.86 -7.06
CA THR A 200 1.97 -1.62 -7.79
C THR A 200 2.53 -1.78 -9.19
N ARG A 201 1.72 -1.48 -10.20
CA ARG A 201 2.07 -1.58 -11.62
C ARG A 201 1.75 -0.25 -12.28
N LEU A 202 2.68 0.32 -13.01
CA LEU A 202 2.45 1.59 -13.72
C LEU A 202 1.67 1.33 -15.01
N ALA A 203 0.75 2.24 -15.32
CA ALA A 203 0.04 2.23 -16.59
C ALA A 203 1.03 2.41 -17.76
N GLU A 204 0.70 1.86 -18.92
CA GLU A 204 1.53 2.00 -20.12
C GLU A 204 1.71 3.48 -20.50
N GLY A 205 2.92 3.84 -20.94
CA GLY A 205 3.30 5.21 -21.27
C GLY A 205 3.72 6.08 -20.08
N PHE A 206 3.53 5.61 -18.84
CA PHE A 206 3.93 6.33 -17.63
C PHE A 206 5.18 5.74 -16.99
N HIS A 207 6.03 6.61 -16.46
CA HIS A 207 7.24 6.25 -15.74
C HIS A 207 7.45 7.21 -14.57
N LEU A 208 8.22 6.77 -13.57
CA LEU A 208 8.57 7.59 -12.43
C LEU A 208 9.73 8.53 -12.78
N LEU A 209 9.80 9.66 -12.09
CA LEU A 209 11.01 10.47 -12.02
C LEU A 209 12.17 9.62 -11.46
N PRO A 210 13.44 9.95 -11.77
CA PRO A 210 14.61 9.24 -11.27
C PRO A 210 14.90 9.55 -9.78
N VAL A 211 13.85 9.55 -8.96
CA VAL A 211 13.88 9.69 -7.51
C VAL A 211 13.24 8.45 -6.89
N ALA A 212 13.71 8.04 -5.72
CA ALA A 212 13.11 6.91 -5.03
C ALA A 212 11.67 7.24 -4.61
N PRO A 213 10.72 6.29 -4.70
CA PRO A 213 9.41 6.43 -4.06
C PRO A 213 9.57 6.67 -2.55
N LYS A 214 8.72 7.50 -1.95
CA LYS A 214 8.70 7.73 -0.50
C LYS A 214 7.87 6.67 0.20
N VAL A 215 8.34 6.16 1.33
CA VAL A 215 7.67 5.06 2.05
C VAL A 215 7.55 5.38 3.54
N SER A 216 6.36 5.15 4.08
CA SER A 216 6.06 5.27 5.50
C SER A 216 5.10 4.16 5.93
N GLY A 217 5.35 3.55 7.09
CA GLY A 217 4.49 2.48 7.59
C GLY A 217 5.16 1.58 8.61
N THR A 218 4.50 0.48 8.92
CA THR A 218 4.97 -0.48 9.92
C THR A 218 4.69 -1.93 9.49
N MET A 219 5.46 -2.85 10.06
CA MET A 219 5.16 -4.27 10.03
C MET A 219 5.31 -4.87 11.43
N SER A 220 4.55 -5.93 11.72
CA SER A 220 4.58 -6.62 13.02
C SER A 220 4.29 -8.10 12.85
N ALA A 221 4.81 -8.94 13.75
CA ALA A 221 4.58 -10.39 13.75
C ALA A 221 3.63 -10.79 14.89
N SER A 222 2.73 -11.72 14.61
CA SER A 222 1.75 -12.25 15.56
C SER A 222 1.42 -13.72 15.25
N VAL A 223 0.73 -14.40 16.17
CA VAL A 223 0.23 -15.77 15.94
C VAL A 223 -1.17 -15.70 15.34
N GLY A 224 -1.39 -16.42 14.24
CA GLY A 224 -2.68 -16.57 13.58
C GLY A 224 -3.61 -17.58 14.26
N GLU A 225 -4.81 -17.70 13.72
CA GLU A 225 -5.87 -18.55 14.31
C GLU A 225 -5.53 -20.03 14.25
N GLN A 226 -4.67 -20.45 13.33
CA GLN A 226 -4.22 -21.82 13.17
C GLN A 226 -2.81 -22.00 13.74
N GLY A 227 -2.28 -21.08 14.55
CA GLY A 227 -0.91 -21.15 15.07
C GLY A 227 0.17 -20.92 14.01
N GLU A 228 -0.20 -20.39 12.85
CA GLU A 228 0.73 -19.89 11.85
C GLU A 228 1.34 -18.56 12.28
N LEU A 229 2.54 -18.24 11.81
CA LEU A 229 3.09 -16.91 11.99
C LEU A 229 2.44 -15.97 10.97
N VAL A 230 1.90 -14.84 11.44
CA VAL A 230 1.27 -13.81 10.63
C VAL A 230 2.07 -12.52 10.75
N VAL A 231 2.51 -11.98 9.62
CA VAL A 231 3.12 -10.66 9.53
C VAL A 231 2.09 -9.68 9.00
N HIS A 232 1.62 -8.78 9.87
CA HIS A 232 0.73 -7.70 9.48
C HIS A 232 1.55 -6.50 9.02
N THR A 233 1.19 -5.91 7.88
CA THR A 233 1.87 -4.76 7.28
C THR A 233 0.87 -3.65 6.99
N ASN A 234 1.27 -2.41 7.25
CA ASN A 234 0.48 -1.22 6.93
C ASN A 234 1.43 -0.12 6.44
N TYR A 235 1.50 0.03 5.12
CA TYR A 235 2.41 0.95 4.44
C TYR A 235 1.69 1.90 3.50
N VAL A 236 2.26 3.07 3.31
CA VAL A 236 1.92 4.04 2.28
C VAL A 236 3.16 4.27 1.42
N PHE A 237 2.97 4.18 0.11
CA PHE A 237 3.98 4.39 -0.90
C PHE A 237 3.58 5.60 -1.73
N ALA A 238 4.45 6.59 -1.86
CA ALA A 238 4.24 7.75 -2.72
C ALA A 238 5.19 7.72 -3.93
N TYR A 239 4.61 7.81 -5.12
CA TYR A 239 5.29 7.69 -6.40
C TYR A 239 5.19 9.01 -7.15
N ALA A 240 6.33 9.54 -7.58
CA ALA A 240 6.40 10.77 -8.36
C ALA A 240 6.59 10.43 -9.84
N PHE A 241 5.62 10.80 -10.67
CA PHE A 241 5.63 10.53 -12.10
C PHE A 241 6.40 11.61 -12.87
N ALA A 242 7.14 11.19 -13.90
CA ALA A 242 7.75 12.11 -14.85
C ALA A 242 6.68 12.76 -15.72
N THR A 243 6.96 13.92 -16.30
CA THR A 243 6.08 14.60 -17.27
C THR A 243 6.91 15.41 -18.24
N ASP A 244 6.51 15.39 -19.52
CA ASP A 244 7.11 16.24 -20.56
C ASP A 244 6.52 17.65 -20.57
N HIS A 245 5.49 17.90 -19.74
CA HIS A 245 4.76 19.16 -19.66
C HIS A 245 4.72 19.71 -18.22
N PRO A 246 5.87 20.02 -17.60
CA PRO A 246 5.92 20.55 -16.24
C PRO A 246 5.20 21.90 -16.09
N GLU A 247 5.11 22.69 -17.17
CA GLU A 247 4.43 23.98 -17.21
C GLU A 247 2.91 23.88 -16.99
N ARG A 248 2.34 22.68 -17.13
CA ARG A 248 0.90 22.43 -16.90
C ARG A 248 0.61 22.00 -15.47
N LEU A 249 1.62 21.76 -14.64
CA LEU A 249 1.42 21.35 -13.27
C LEU A 249 0.86 22.51 -12.44
N THR A 250 -0.15 22.21 -11.63
CA THR A 250 -0.78 23.16 -10.70
C THR A 250 -0.31 22.96 -9.27
N GLY A 251 0.32 21.82 -8.99
CA GLY A 251 0.82 21.43 -7.68
C GLY A 251 1.65 20.14 -7.73
N ALA A 252 2.41 19.86 -6.67
CA ALA A 252 3.16 18.60 -6.55
C ALA A 252 2.26 17.35 -6.57
N MET A 253 1.02 17.48 -6.08
CA MET A 253 0.04 16.39 -6.09
C MET A 253 -0.43 16.00 -7.50
N ASP A 254 -0.20 16.80 -8.54
CA ASP A 254 -0.55 16.44 -9.92
C ASP A 254 0.30 15.28 -10.45
N LEU A 255 1.54 15.16 -9.94
CA LEU A 255 2.49 14.11 -10.34
C LEU A 255 2.73 13.08 -9.24
N VAL A 256 2.34 13.35 -8.00
CA VAL A 256 2.47 12.42 -6.88
C VAL A 256 1.18 11.64 -6.67
N ALA A 257 1.24 10.34 -6.90
CA ALA A 257 0.20 9.39 -6.53
C ALA A 257 0.64 8.58 -5.32
N ILE A 258 -0.31 8.18 -4.47
CA ILE A 258 -0.03 7.26 -3.37
C ILE A 258 -0.81 5.97 -3.48
N GLU A 259 -0.24 4.92 -2.93
CA GLU A 259 -0.85 3.61 -2.74
C GLU A 259 -0.68 3.21 -1.28
N ARG A 260 -1.81 2.99 -0.60
CA ARG A 260 -1.86 2.40 0.74
C ARG A 260 -2.02 0.89 0.61
N ALA A 261 -1.34 0.15 1.47
CA ALA A 261 -1.40 -1.30 1.53
C ALA A 261 -1.47 -1.76 2.99
N ASP A 262 -2.62 -2.31 3.38
CA ASP A 262 -2.84 -3.04 4.63
C ASP A 262 -2.95 -4.52 4.28
N VAL A 263 -1.91 -5.28 4.55
CA VAL A 263 -1.75 -6.66 4.06
C VAL A 263 -1.20 -7.56 5.15
N ASP A 264 -1.90 -8.66 5.40
CA ASP A 264 -1.38 -9.78 6.18
C ASP A 264 -0.60 -10.72 5.25
N PHE A 265 0.59 -11.12 5.69
CA PHE A 265 1.34 -12.25 5.14
C PHE A 265 1.34 -13.38 6.16
N ARG A 266 1.28 -14.63 5.71
CA ARG A 266 1.30 -15.79 6.60
C ARG A 266 2.44 -16.71 6.24
N TRP A 267 2.98 -17.39 7.24
CA TRP A 267 4.02 -18.37 7.08
C TRP A 267 3.56 -19.74 7.54
N TYR A 268 3.60 -20.71 6.63
CA TYR A 268 3.24 -22.09 6.90
C TYR A 268 4.47 -23.00 6.91
N GLU A 269 4.61 -23.79 7.98
CA GLU A 269 5.68 -24.78 8.10
C GLU A 269 5.35 -25.96 9.02
N GLY A 270 6.14 -27.03 8.88
CA GLY A 270 5.97 -28.27 9.62
C GLY A 270 5.09 -29.29 8.90
N ALA A 271 5.05 -30.50 9.47
CA ALA A 271 4.41 -31.67 8.85
C ALA A 271 2.89 -31.53 8.69
N ARG A 272 2.25 -30.62 9.44
CA ARG A 272 0.81 -30.36 9.36
C ARG A 272 0.37 -29.68 8.06
N TRP A 273 1.28 -29.02 7.35
CA TRP A 273 1.01 -28.38 6.06
C TRP A 273 1.57 -29.23 4.92
N ARG A 274 0.83 -29.26 3.82
CA ARG A 274 1.26 -29.93 2.58
C ARG A 274 2.53 -29.25 2.06
N PRO A 275 3.47 -29.99 1.43
CA PRO A 275 4.73 -29.42 0.95
C PRO A 275 4.55 -28.15 0.08
N GLU A 276 3.55 -28.12 -0.79
CA GLU A 276 3.24 -27.01 -1.69
C GLU A 276 2.71 -25.75 -0.99
N ASP A 277 2.16 -25.88 0.22
CA ASP A 277 1.63 -24.77 1.01
C ASP A 277 2.73 -24.11 1.88
N ARG A 278 3.88 -24.77 2.07
CA ARG A 278 4.93 -24.32 2.99
C ARG A 278 5.65 -23.09 2.45
N GLY A 279 5.87 -22.11 3.32
CA GLY A 279 6.48 -20.83 3.00
C GLY A 279 5.52 -19.66 3.18
N LEU A 280 5.81 -18.57 2.48
CA LEU A 280 5.04 -17.33 2.55
C LEU A 280 3.75 -17.47 1.70
N THR A 281 2.63 -17.00 2.23
CA THR A 281 1.35 -16.83 1.51
C THR A 281 0.71 -15.50 1.91
N THR A 282 -0.31 -15.04 1.17
CA THR A 282 -1.05 -13.82 1.52
C THR A 282 -2.29 -14.13 2.36
N GLY A 283 -2.62 -13.22 3.27
CA GLY A 283 -3.83 -13.24 4.10
C GLY A 283 -4.84 -12.19 3.64
N ASN A 284 -5.39 -11.44 4.60
CA ASN A 284 -6.27 -10.32 4.27
C ASN A 284 -5.45 -9.23 3.58
N ALA A 285 -6.03 -8.58 2.58
CA ALA A 285 -5.40 -7.47 1.90
C ALA A 285 -6.44 -6.41 1.57
N GLN A 286 -6.05 -5.16 1.77
CA GLN A 286 -6.79 -3.98 1.35
C GLN A 286 -5.78 -2.96 0.83
N SER A 287 -6.09 -2.37 -0.32
CA SER A 287 -5.35 -1.24 -0.84
C SER A 287 -6.25 -0.04 -1.09
N TYR A 288 -5.64 1.14 -1.13
CA TYR A 288 -6.32 2.37 -1.51
C TYR A 288 -5.35 3.32 -2.19
N ALA A 289 -5.75 3.82 -3.36
CA ALA A 289 -4.97 4.76 -4.12
C ALA A 289 -5.54 6.17 -4.00
N TYR A 290 -4.68 7.18 -3.95
CA TYR A 290 -5.10 8.58 -3.89
C TYR A 290 -4.24 9.44 -4.80
N SER A 291 -4.84 10.52 -5.31
CA SER A 291 -4.24 11.43 -6.30
C SER A 291 -3.71 10.66 -7.51
N MET A 292 -4.59 9.90 -8.17
CA MET A 292 -4.24 9.07 -9.31
C MET A 292 -5.38 8.97 -10.33
N ALA A 293 -5.07 8.47 -11.53
CA ALA A 293 -5.99 8.43 -12.66
C ALA A 293 -6.98 7.25 -12.61
N CYS A 294 -8.27 7.52 -12.81
CA CYS A 294 -9.34 6.57 -12.55
C CYS A 294 -9.47 5.45 -13.58
N GLU A 295 -9.21 5.72 -14.87
CA GLU A 295 -9.27 4.67 -15.91
C GLU A 295 -8.12 3.68 -15.78
N ALA A 296 -6.93 4.16 -15.36
CA ALA A 296 -5.83 3.27 -15.00
C ALA A 296 -6.17 2.43 -13.76
N HIS A 297 -6.76 3.05 -12.73
CA HIS A 297 -7.10 2.38 -11.48
C HIS A 297 -8.04 1.19 -11.66
N LYS A 298 -9.10 1.37 -12.48
CA LYS A 298 -10.08 0.33 -12.77
C LYS A 298 -9.47 -0.92 -13.43
N LYS A 299 -8.30 -0.77 -14.04
CA LYS A 299 -7.52 -1.85 -14.69
C LYS A 299 -6.41 -2.40 -13.79
N GLY A 300 -6.33 -1.94 -12.53
CA GLY A 300 -5.29 -2.36 -11.58
C GLY A 300 -3.92 -1.74 -11.87
N PHE A 301 -3.87 -0.54 -12.47
CA PHE A 301 -2.65 0.22 -12.74
C PHE A 301 -2.64 1.56 -12.00
N LEU A 302 -1.44 2.07 -11.71
CA LEU A 302 -1.20 3.38 -11.16
C LEU A 302 -0.78 4.36 -12.28
N ALA A 303 -1.41 5.51 -12.31
CA ALA A 303 -1.08 6.62 -13.21
C ALA A 303 -1.35 7.95 -12.49
N PRO A 304 -0.63 9.03 -12.81
CA PRO A 304 -0.78 10.33 -12.14
C PRO A 304 -2.07 11.03 -12.57
N THR A 305 -2.63 11.89 -11.70
CA THR A 305 -3.88 12.63 -12.02
C THR A 305 -3.77 13.48 -13.28
N TYR A 306 -2.59 13.99 -13.61
CA TYR A 306 -2.40 14.80 -14.81
C TYR A 306 -2.73 14.05 -16.12
N SER A 307 -2.81 12.71 -16.11
CA SER A 307 -3.21 11.94 -17.29
C SER A 307 -4.72 12.03 -17.58
N GLU A 308 -5.51 12.44 -16.59
CA GLU A 308 -6.98 12.53 -16.66
C GLU A 308 -7.48 13.88 -16.14
N ARG A 309 -6.87 15.00 -16.59
CA ARG A 309 -7.21 16.36 -16.09
C ARG A 309 -8.68 16.76 -16.24
N ASN A 310 -9.39 16.18 -17.20
CA ASN A 310 -10.81 16.44 -17.43
C ASN A 310 -11.72 15.57 -16.55
N TRP A 311 -11.16 14.76 -15.66
CA TRP A 311 -11.93 13.96 -14.72
C TRP A 311 -12.64 14.85 -13.71
N ASN A 312 -13.97 14.78 -13.68
CA ASN A 312 -14.85 15.57 -12.83
C ASN A 312 -15.53 14.73 -11.75
N GLY A 313 -14.88 13.64 -11.31
CA GLY A 313 -15.41 12.78 -10.24
C GLY A 313 -15.48 13.45 -8.88
N GLY A 314 -15.94 12.70 -7.89
CA GLY A 314 -16.17 13.19 -6.54
C GLY A 314 -14.91 13.83 -5.93
N ARG A 315 -15.07 15.01 -5.33
CA ARG A 315 -14.01 15.65 -4.55
C ARG A 315 -13.72 14.79 -3.31
N ALA A 316 -12.45 14.59 -3.02
CA ALA A 316 -11.99 13.90 -1.82
C ALA A 316 -12.64 14.50 -0.55
N SER A 317 -13.15 13.62 0.30
CA SER A 317 -13.85 13.98 1.54
C SER A 317 -12.91 14.54 2.62
N HIS A 318 -11.61 14.25 2.51
CA HIS A 318 -10.57 14.71 3.43
C HIS A 318 -9.44 15.43 2.68
N ASP A 319 -8.56 16.10 3.42
CA ASP A 319 -7.32 16.64 2.85
C ASP A 319 -6.31 15.54 2.50
N SER A 320 -5.24 15.91 1.79
CA SER A 320 -4.18 14.96 1.43
C SER A 320 -3.50 14.35 2.66
N ALA A 321 -3.34 15.09 3.76
CA ALA A 321 -2.69 14.57 4.97
C ALA A 321 -3.42 13.35 5.55
N TYR A 322 -4.76 13.33 5.47
CA TYR A 322 -5.55 12.16 5.89
C TYR A 322 -5.19 10.89 5.10
N TYR A 323 -5.10 10.97 3.77
CA TYR A 323 -4.84 9.79 2.94
C TYR A 323 -3.39 9.32 3.03
N PHE A 324 -2.47 10.21 3.39
CA PHE A 324 -1.05 9.90 3.58
C PHE A 324 -0.75 9.29 4.95
N ASP A 325 -1.66 9.36 5.92
CA ASP A 325 -1.45 8.86 7.28
C ASP A 325 -1.82 7.36 7.41
N PRO A 326 -0.84 6.44 7.56
CA PRO A 326 -1.12 5.01 7.72
C PRO A 326 -1.94 4.68 8.98
N SER A 327 -1.97 5.57 9.98
CA SER A 327 -2.77 5.35 11.20
C SER A 327 -4.28 5.53 10.97
N LYS A 328 -4.68 6.18 9.88
CA LYS A 328 -6.10 6.27 9.50
C LYS A 328 -6.56 4.94 8.92
N PRO A 329 -7.84 4.56 9.10
CA PRO A 329 -8.40 3.43 8.35
C PRO A 329 -8.18 3.61 6.85
N ILE A 330 -8.03 2.50 6.12
CA ILE A 330 -8.14 2.55 4.66
C ILE A 330 -9.53 3.08 4.30
N SER A 331 -9.57 4.08 3.41
CA SER A 331 -10.81 4.72 2.98
C SER A 331 -11.63 3.76 2.11
N ASP A 332 -12.95 3.81 2.25
CA ASP A 332 -13.90 3.15 1.33
C ASP A 332 -14.53 4.13 0.32
N GLU A 333 -14.05 5.38 0.29
CA GLU A 333 -14.42 6.38 -0.69
C GLU A 333 -13.96 5.99 -2.10
N ASN A 334 -14.80 6.23 -3.11
CA ASN A 334 -14.43 5.99 -4.50
C ASN A 334 -14.73 7.23 -5.35
N GLY A 335 -13.72 8.09 -5.55
CA GLY A 335 -13.80 9.25 -6.43
C GLY A 335 -13.79 8.90 -7.93
N CYS A 336 -13.64 7.61 -8.27
CA CYS A 336 -13.62 7.09 -9.65
C CYS A 336 -14.97 6.56 -10.13
N GLU A 337 -16.00 6.60 -9.29
CA GLU A 337 -17.39 6.36 -9.67
C GLU A 337 -18.00 7.65 -10.25
N LYS A 338 -18.76 7.50 -11.35
CA LYS A 338 -19.59 8.56 -11.95
C LYS A 338 -21.04 8.34 -11.54
#